data_AF-A0AA35T6S6-F1
#
_entry.id   AF-A0AA35T6S6-F1
#
_cell.length_a   1.000
_cell.length_b   1.000
_cell.length_c   1.000
_cell.angle_alpha   90.00
_cell.angle_beta   90.00
_cell.angle_gamma   90.00
#
_symmetry.space_group_name_H-M   'P 1'
#
loop_
_entity.id
_entity.type
_entity.pdbx_description
1 polymer ?
#
loop_
_entity_poly.entity_id
_entity_poly.type
_entity_poly.pdbx_seq_one_letter_code
_entity_poly.pdbx_strand_id
1 'polypeptide(L)'
;MEKAIASGVDANLFRPTPDGKSAQIKLIPHGDMYICPCFNPETSECTIYSIRPLDCQIYPFALMYNQEQTQVVLGVDMICPYGEAEIQAAAFQHYIDYIADYLESDPVVETVAASWQLIGPYQDTVVIVRTLEKLTSARMKNRY
;
A
#
# COMPACT_ATOMS: atom_id res chain seq x y z
N MET A 1 5.43 2.98 -11.72
CA MET A 1 6.83 3.28 -12.05
C MET A 1 6.95 4.14 -13.31
N GLU A 2 6.50 3.67 -14.48
CA GLU A 2 6.68 4.37 -15.77
C GLU A 2 6.20 5.83 -15.76
N LYS A 3 5.01 6.10 -15.20
CA LYS A 3 4.48 7.46 -15.06
C LYS A 3 5.39 8.37 -14.23
N ALA A 4 6.01 7.84 -13.17
CA ALA A 4 6.93 8.59 -12.31
C ALA A 4 8.27 8.85 -13.00
N ILE A 5 8.78 7.87 -13.77
CA ILE A 5 9.97 8.08 -14.60
C ILE A 5 9.70 9.14 -15.67
N ALA A 6 8.55 9.07 -16.33
CA ALA A 6 8.14 10.07 -17.32
C ALA A 6 7.96 11.48 -16.71
N SER A 7 7.67 11.58 -15.41
CA SER A 7 7.62 12.85 -14.68
C SER A 7 8.97 13.29 -14.08
N GLY A 8 10.07 12.61 -14.43
CA GLY A 8 11.43 13.00 -14.05
C GLY A 8 12.03 12.29 -12.83
N VAL A 9 11.37 11.26 -12.27
CA VAL A 9 11.98 10.44 -11.21
C VAL A 9 13.05 9.53 -11.80
N ASP A 10 14.23 9.48 -11.16
CA ASP A 10 15.30 8.57 -11.56
C ASP A 10 14.84 7.10 -11.46
N ALA A 11 14.96 6.38 -12.58
CA ALA A 11 14.61 4.96 -12.67
C ALA A 11 15.37 4.09 -11.66
N ASN A 12 16.59 4.49 -11.28
CA ASN A 12 17.40 3.78 -10.29
C ASN A 12 16.81 3.83 -8.87
N LEU A 13 15.86 4.73 -8.61
CA LEU A 13 15.12 4.78 -7.36
C LEU A 13 14.04 3.70 -7.26
N PHE A 14 13.82 2.91 -8.30
CA PHE A 14 12.90 1.78 -8.26
C PHE A 14 13.67 0.46 -8.14
N ARG A 15 13.20 -0.42 -7.27
CA ARG A 15 13.64 -1.82 -7.13
C ARG A 15 12.63 -2.68 -7.89
N PRO A 16 13.02 -3.30 -9.01
CA PRO A 16 12.17 -4.29 -9.68
C PRO A 16 11.84 -5.43 -8.73
N THR A 17 10.61 -5.92 -8.79
CA THR A 17 10.20 -7.10 -8.04
C THR A 17 10.50 -8.38 -8.85
N PRO A 18 10.51 -9.57 -8.23
CA PRO A 18 10.80 -10.83 -8.93
C PRO A 18 9.86 -11.17 -10.09
N ASP A 19 8.67 -10.57 -10.15
CA ASP A 19 7.70 -10.79 -11.24
C ASP A 19 8.10 -10.10 -12.56
N GLY A 20 9.06 -9.16 -12.52
CA GLY A 20 9.52 -8.37 -13.66
C GLY A 20 8.49 -7.36 -14.20
N LYS A 21 7.33 -7.23 -13.56
CA LYS A 21 6.17 -6.41 -13.96
C LYS A 21 5.93 -5.26 -12.99
N SER A 22 6.36 -5.38 -11.74
CA SER A 22 6.20 -4.36 -10.72
C SER A 22 7.54 -3.86 -10.17
N ALA A 23 7.50 -2.72 -9.48
CA ALA A 23 8.68 -2.14 -8.85
C ALA A 23 8.28 -1.32 -7.62
N GLN A 24 9.13 -1.38 -6.59
CA GLN A 24 8.96 -0.63 -5.35
C GLN A 24 9.94 0.53 -5.30
N ILE A 25 9.53 1.68 -4.76
CA ILE A 25 10.45 2.80 -4.56
C ILE A 25 11.44 2.47 -3.45
N LYS A 26 12.72 2.75 -3.67
CA LYS A 26 13.79 2.59 -2.69
C LYS A 26 13.71 3.75 -1.72
N LEU A 27 13.32 3.47 -0.48
CA LEU A 27 13.33 4.46 0.58
C LEU A 27 14.78 4.84 0.93
N ILE A 28 14.96 6.09 1.35
CA ILE A 28 16.24 6.64 1.79
C ILE A 28 16.22 6.89 3.31
N PRO A 29 17.35 6.72 4.02
CA PRO A 29 17.43 7.02 5.45
C PRO A 29 17.10 8.49 5.74
N HIS A 30 16.38 8.75 6.82
CA HIS A 30 16.06 10.08 7.33
C HIS A 30 15.83 10.03 8.84
N GLY A 31 16.85 10.42 9.62
CA GLY A 31 16.81 10.25 11.08
C GLY A 31 16.68 8.78 11.47
N ASP A 32 15.72 8.48 12.35
CA ASP A 32 15.42 7.12 12.82
C ASP A 32 14.44 6.36 11.90
N MET A 33 14.09 6.94 10.75
CA MET A 33 13.13 6.38 9.80
C MET A 33 13.68 6.35 8.37
N TYR A 34 12.87 5.82 7.46
CA TYR A 34 13.12 5.86 6.03
C TYR A 34 12.00 6.64 5.33
N ILE A 35 12.35 7.51 4.39
CA ILE A 35 11.38 8.30 3.63
C ILE A 35 11.46 8.01 2.14
N CYS A 36 10.37 8.29 1.44
CA CYS A 36 10.35 8.30 -0.01
C CYS A 36 11.25 9.42 -0.55
N PRO A 37 12.14 9.18 -1.52
CA PRO A 37 12.99 10.22 -2.11
C PRO A 37 12.20 11.30 -2.88
N CYS A 38 10.93 11.03 -3.18
CA CYS A 38 10.02 12.01 -3.81
C CYS A 38 9.26 12.87 -2.78
N PHE A 39 9.45 12.65 -1.48
CA PHE A 39 8.80 13.39 -0.40
C PHE A 39 9.78 14.39 0.23
N ASN A 40 9.37 15.65 0.34
CA ASN A 40 10.11 16.67 1.06
C ASN A 40 9.53 16.83 2.48
N PRO A 41 10.25 16.42 3.54
CA PRO A 41 9.76 16.51 4.92
C PRO A 41 9.69 17.95 5.44
N GLU A 42 10.42 18.90 4.86
CA GLU A 42 10.38 20.31 5.28
C GLU A 42 9.12 21.03 4.78
N THR A 43 8.66 20.71 3.57
CA THR A 43 7.49 21.36 2.95
C THR A 43 6.24 20.48 2.93
N SER A 44 6.36 19.20 3.31
CA SER A 44 5.34 18.15 3.13
C SER A 44 4.93 17.90 1.67
N GLU A 45 5.71 18.35 0.70
CA GLU A 45 5.39 18.19 -0.72
C GLU A 45 5.87 16.86 -1.27
N CYS A 46 5.08 16.27 -2.17
CA CYS A 46 5.46 15.08 -2.93
C CYS A 46 5.59 15.43 -4.42
N THR A 47 6.77 15.21 -5.01
CA THR A 47 7.05 15.52 -6.43
C THR A 47 6.27 14.65 -7.40
N ILE A 48 5.72 13.52 -6.93
CA ILE A 48 4.88 12.61 -7.70
C ILE A 48 3.43 12.55 -7.18
N TYR A 49 2.96 13.59 -6.49
CA TYR A 49 1.69 13.57 -5.75
C TYR A 49 0.49 13.06 -6.57
N SER A 50 0.37 13.51 -7.83
CA SER A 50 -0.73 13.18 -8.75
C SER A 50 -0.64 11.77 -9.36
N ILE A 51 0.49 11.10 -9.21
CA ILE A 51 0.77 9.77 -9.79
C ILE A 51 1.36 8.81 -8.75
N ARG A 52 1.04 9.05 -7.48
CA ARG A 52 1.48 8.24 -6.34
C ARG A 52 1.13 6.76 -6.57
N PRO A 53 1.97 5.82 -6.11
CA PRO A 53 1.58 4.40 -6.10
C PRO A 53 0.39 4.19 -5.17
N LEU A 54 -0.31 3.05 -5.34
CA LEU A 54 -1.50 2.70 -4.56
C LEU A 54 -1.27 2.86 -3.06
N ASP A 55 -0.18 2.29 -2.52
CA ASP A 55 0.17 2.35 -1.09
C ASP A 55 0.24 3.78 -0.56
N CYS A 56 0.79 4.71 -1.34
CA CYS A 56 0.86 6.12 -0.95
C CYS A 56 -0.46 6.89 -1.14
N GLN A 57 -1.38 6.39 -1.97
CA GLN A 57 -2.72 6.97 -2.14
C GLN A 57 -3.66 6.58 -1.00
N ILE A 58 -3.48 5.38 -0.45
CA ILE A 58 -4.34 4.83 0.62
C ILE A 58 -3.77 5.01 2.02
N TYR A 59 -2.54 5.53 2.19
CA TYR A 59 -1.99 5.80 3.53
C TYR A 59 -2.96 6.64 4.38
N PRO A 60 -3.28 6.26 5.64
CA PRO A 60 -2.55 5.34 6.53
C PRO A 60 -2.92 3.85 6.42
N PHE A 61 -3.63 3.42 5.38
CA PHE A 61 -3.94 2.00 5.19
C PHE A 61 -2.77 1.22 4.60
N ALA A 62 -2.68 -0.05 4.98
CA ALA A 62 -1.74 -1.02 4.44
C ALA A 62 -2.49 -2.23 3.87
N LEU A 63 -2.17 -2.58 2.62
CA LEU A 63 -2.59 -3.84 2.00
C LEU A 63 -1.50 -4.89 2.25
N MET A 64 -1.78 -5.88 3.09
CA MET A 64 -0.79 -6.86 3.50
C MET A 64 -1.36 -8.27 3.64
N TYR A 65 -0.49 -9.24 3.83
CA TYR A 65 -0.89 -10.55 4.31
C TYR A 65 -1.11 -10.53 5.83
N ASN A 66 -2.01 -11.36 6.32
CA ASN A 66 -2.04 -11.69 7.75
C ASN A 66 -0.76 -12.44 8.17
N GLN A 67 -0.57 -12.62 9.48
CA GLN A 67 0.63 -13.24 10.04
C GLN A 67 0.86 -14.67 9.51
N GLU A 68 -0.20 -15.46 9.32
CA GLU A 68 -0.15 -16.82 8.79
C GLU A 68 0.02 -16.87 7.26
N GLN A 69 0.01 -15.72 6.59
CA GLN A 69 0.04 -15.58 5.14
C GLN A 69 -1.06 -16.37 4.40
N THR A 70 -2.21 -16.55 5.04
CA THR A 70 -3.38 -17.24 4.49
C THR A 70 -4.39 -16.26 3.89
N GLN A 71 -4.47 -15.04 4.42
CA GLN A 71 -5.45 -14.02 4.04
C GLN A 71 -4.76 -12.75 3.57
N VAL A 72 -5.43 -12.06 2.64
CA VAL A 72 -5.14 -10.67 2.30
C VAL A 72 -6.01 -9.79 3.19
N VAL A 73 -5.39 -8.81 3.84
CA VAL A 73 -6.04 -7.95 4.83
C VAL A 73 -5.76 -6.48 4.55
N LEU A 74 -6.72 -5.64 4.92
CA LEU A 74 -6.56 -4.20 5.07
C LEU A 74 -6.26 -3.90 6.53
N GLY A 75 -5.20 -3.14 6.77
CA GLY A 75 -4.84 -2.66 8.10
C GLY A 75 -4.64 -1.15 8.14
N VAL A 76 -4.61 -0.60 9.35
CA VAL A 76 -4.28 0.80 9.64
C VAL A 76 -2.91 0.83 10.31
N ASP A 77 -1.97 1.59 9.75
CA ASP A 77 -0.66 1.80 10.34
C ASP A 77 -0.75 2.73 11.55
N MET A 78 -0.47 2.18 12.74
CA MET A 78 -0.56 2.90 14.01
C MET A 78 0.64 3.80 14.26
N ILE A 79 1.67 3.76 13.41
CA ILE A 79 2.73 4.79 13.41
C ILE A 79 2.17 6.13 12.93
N CYS A 80 1.10 6.11 12.11
CA CYS A 80 0.46 7.34 11.64
C CYS A 80 -0.33 8.00 12.78
N PRO A 81 -0.02 9.26 13.16
CA PRO A 81 -0.77 9.95 14.22
C PRO A 81 -2.26 10.11 13.88
N TYR A 82 -2.59 10.28 12.59
CA TYR A 82 -3.98 10.36 12.14
C TYR A 82 -4.69 9.00 12.25
N GLY A 83 -4.03 7.93 11.82
CA GLY A 83 -4.55 6.56 11.93
C GLY A 83 -4.80 6.19 13.40
N GLU A 84 -3.84 6.45 14.27
CA GLU A 84 -3.95 6.21 15.71
C GLU A 84 -5.10 6.99 16.36
N ALA A 85 -5.20 8.30 16.09
CA ALA A 85 -6.20 9.16 16.70
C ALA A 85 -7.63 8.87 16.22
N GLU A 86 -7.80 8.54 14.94
CA GLU A 86 -9.11 8.48 14.30
C GLU A 86 -9.64 7.05 14.13
N ILE A 87 -8.88 6.01 14.49
CA ILE A 87 -9.28 4.61 14.23
C ILE A 87 -10.68 4.27 14.75
N GLN A 88 -11.11 4.84 15.88
CA GLN A 88 -12.45 4.59 16.45
C GLN A 88 -13.52 5.58 15.99
N ALA A 89 -13.16 6.64 15.25
CA ALA A 89 -14.10 7.65 14.79
C ALA A 89 -15.04 7.07 13.73
N ALA A 90 -16.33 7.37 13.85
CA ALA A 90 -17.34 6.83 12.93
C ALA A 90 -17.03 7.19 11.47
N ALA A 91 -16.57 8.42 11.18
CA ALA A 91 -16.21 8.84 9.82
C ALA A 91 -15.05 8.01 9.25
N PHE A 92 -14.04 7.71 10.07
CA PHE A 92 -12.90 6.92 9.64
C PHE A 92 -13.25 5.44 9.47
N GLN A 93 -14.15 4.90 10.29
CA GLN A 93 -14.73 3.56 10.08
C GLN A 93 -15.47 3.44 8.74
N HIS A 94 -16.26 4.44 8.35
CA HIS A 94 -16.88 4.46 7.02
C HIS A 94 -15.82 4.52 5.91
N TYR A 95 -14.71 5.24 6.14
CA TYR A 95 -13.63 5.31 5.17
C TYR A 95 -12.85 3.99 5.05
N ILE A 96 -12.67 3.26 6.16
CA ILE A 96 -12.15 1.88 6.16
C ILE A 96 -13.00 0.99 5.25
N ASP A 97 -14.32 1.04 5.41
CA ASP A 97 -15.25 0.25 4.59
C ASP A 97 -15.16 0.65 3.11
N TYR A 98 -15.15 1.96 2.82
CA TYR A 98 -14.99 2.46 1.46
C TYR A 98 -13.70 1.97 0.78
N ILE A 99 -12.57 1.98 1.49
CA ILE A 99 -11.30 1.50 0.94
C ILE A 99 -11.32 -0.02 0.76
N ALA A 100 -11.91 -0.77 1.70
CA ALA A 100 -12.07 -2.22 1.54
C ALA A 100 -12.92 -2.55 0.31
N ASP A 101 -14.06 -1.88 0.13
CA ASP A 101 -14.93 -2.06 -1.04
C ASP A 101 -14.23 -1.70 -2.35
N TYR A 102 -13.44 -0.62 -2.36
CA TYR A 102 -12.63 -0.25 -3.53
C TYR A 102 -11.60 -1.34 -3.87
N LEU A 103 -10.86 -1.85 -2.88
CA LEU A 103 -9.86 -2.91 -3.07
C LEU A 103 -10.49 -4.25 -3.49
N GLU A 104 -11.75 -4.48 -3.11
CA GLU A 104 -12.57 -5.64 -3.48
C GLU A 104 -13.38 -5.43 -4.78
N SER A 105 -13.20 -4.30 -5.47
CA SER A 105 -13.79 -4.10 -6.79
C SER A 105 -13.07 -4.96 -7.83
N ASP A 106 -13.82 -5.52 -8.78
CA ASP A 106 -13.26 -6.47 -9.76
C ASP A 106 -12.05 -5.90 -10.55
N PRO A 107 -12.05 -4.64 -11.01
CA PRO A 107 -10.87 -4.08 -11.69
C PRO A 107 -9.61 -3.99 -10.81
N VAL A 108 -9.79 -3.71 -9.52
CA VAL A 108 -8.67 -3.63 -8.57
C VAL A 108 -8.18 -5.03 -8.22
N VAL A 109 -9.10 -5.98 -8.02
CA VAL A 109 -8.76 -7.40 -7.80
C VAL A 109 -7.95 -7.96 -8.96
N GLU A 110 -8.37 -7.71 -10.21
CA GLU A 110 -7.63 -8.13 -11.40
C GLU A 110 -6.22 -7.52 -11.46
N THR A 111 -6.10 -6.22 -11.15
CA THR A 111 -4.82 -5.51 -11.13
C THR A 111 -3.88 -6.08 -10.07
N VAL A 112 -4.37 -6.31 -8.86
CA VAL A 112 -3.58 -6.88 -7.76
C VAL A 112 -3.22 -8.35 -8.06
N ALA A 113 -4.14 -9.13 -8.62
CA ALA A 113 -3.91 -10.53 -8.96
C ALA A 113 -2.86 -10.72 -10.05
N ALA A 114 -2.65 -9.71 -10.91
CA ALA A 114 -1.58 -9.69 -11.90
C ALA A 114 -0.18 -9.42 -11.28
N SER A 115 -0.11 -8.93 -10.04
CA SER A 115 1.10 -8.50 -9.36
C SER A 115 0.98 -8.62 -7.83
N TRP A 116 1.06 -9.85 -7.30
CA TRP A 116 0.91 -10.14 -5.86
C TRP A 116 1.97 -9.48 -4.98
N GLN A 117 3.06 -8.98 -5.56
CA GLN A 117 4.12 -8.21 -4.90
C GLN A 117 3.66 -6.80 -4.47
N LEU A 118 2.45 -6.40 -4.84
CA LEU A 118 1.76 -5.22 -4.28
C LEU A 118 1.25 -5.46 -2.85
N ILE A 119 1.10 -6.72 -2.43
CA ILE A 119 0.66 -7.05 -1.07
C ILE A 119 1.89 -7.14 -0.18
N GLY A 120 1.95 -6.25 0.81
CA GLY A 120 3.04 -6.20 1.77
C GLY A 120 3.10 -7.43 2.69
N PRO A 121 4.27 -7.68 3.32
CA PRO A 121 4.35 -8.62 4.44
C PRO A 121 3.54 -8.11 5.64
N TYR A 122 3.23 -9.02 6.56
CA TYR A 122 2.64 -8.67 7.85
C TYR A 122 3.56 -7.70 8.63
N GLN A 123 2.95 -6.74 9.34
CA GLN A 123 3.63 -5.71 10.12
C GLN A 123 2.96 -5.57 11.49
N ASP A 124 3.74 -5.70 12.57
CA ASP A 124 3.22 -5.67 13.95
C ASP A 124 2.64 -4.31 14.36
N THR A 125 3.03 -3.23 13.67
CA THR A 125 2.53 -1.87 13.93
C THR A 125 1.22 -1.57 13.21
N VAL A 126 0.72 -2.50 12.40
CA VAL A 126 -0.49 -2.34 11.59
C VAL A 126 -1.62 -3.13 12.23
N VAL A 127 -2.69 -2.43 12.62
CA VAL A 127 -3.90 -3.07 13.14
C VAL A 127 -4.78 -3.52 11.97
N ILE A 128 -5.05 -4.81 11.89
CA ILE A 128 -5.95 -5.38 10.87
C ILE A 128 -7.37 -4.89 11.13
N VAL A 129 -8.00 -4.30 10.12
CA VAL A 129 -9.37 -3.76 10.20
C VAL A 129 -10.36 -4.53 9.34
N ARG A 130 -9.94 -5.09 8.20
CA ARG A 130 -10.81 -5.91 7.32
C ARG A 130 -10.03 -7.05 6.69
N THR A 131 -10.71 -8.19 6.50
CA THR A 131 -10.26 -9.24 5.58
C THR A 131 -10.79 -8.92 4.18
N LEU A 132 -9.95 -9.06 3.16
CA LEU A 132 -10.30 -8.81 1.77
C LEU A 132 -10.58 -10.17 1.09
N GLU A 133 -11.85 -10.58 1.09
CA GLU A 133 -12.28 -11.95 0.75
C GLU A 133 -12.09 -12.30 -0.74
N LYS A 134 -12.40 -11.39 -1.67
CA LYS A 134 -12.18 -11.64 -3.10
C LYS A 134 -10.69 -11.67 -3.42
N LEU A 135 -9.90 -10.76 -2.86
CA LEU A 135 -8.44 -10.80 -3.04
C LEU A 135 -7.83 -12.09 -2.47
N THR A 136 -8.28 -12.50 -1.29
CA THR A 136 -7.88 -13.77 -0.66
C THR A 136 -8.24 -14.96 -1.54
N SER A 137 -9.46 -14.98 -2.09
CA SER A 137 -9.94 -16.02 -2.99
C SER A 137 -9.19 -16.05 -4.32
N ALA A 138 -8.91 -14.89 -4.91
CA ALA A 138 -8.16 -14.78 -6.17
C ALA A 138 -6.73 -15.32 -6.03
N ARG A 139 -6.09 -15.13 -4.86
CA ARG A 139 -4.77 -15.70 -4.58
C ARG A 139 -4.81 -17.22 -4.47
N MET A 140 -5.83 -17.77 -3.80
CA MET A 140 -5.97 -19.23 -3.69
C MET A 140 -6.12 -19.90 -5.06
N LYS A 141 -6.83 -19.26 -5.99
CA LYS A 141 -6.94 -19.74 -7.38
C LYS A 141 -5.63 -19.70 -8.16
N ASN A 142 -4.75 -18.73 -7.88
CA ASN A 142 -3.44 -18.58 -8.54
C ASN A 142 -2.31 -19.43 -7.93
N ARG A 143 -2.58 -20.18 -6.84
CA ARG A 143 -1.61 -21.09 -6.21
C ARG A 143 -1.62 -22.50 -6.78
N TYR A 144 -2.56 -22.81 -7.68
CA TYR A 144 -2.74 -24.07 -8.39
C TYR A 144 -2.75 -23.82 -9.91
#